data_AF-A0A3C1DKX4-F1
#
_entry.id   AF-A0A3C1DKX4-F1
#
_cell.length_a   1.000
_cell.length_b   1.000
_cell.length_c   1.000
_cell.angle_alpha   90.00
_cell.angle_beta   90.00
_cell.angle_gamma   90.00
#
_symmetry.space_group_name_H-M   'P 1'
#
loop_
_entity.id
_entity.type
_entity.pdbx_description
1 polymer ?
#
loop_
_entity_poly.entity_id
_entity_poly.type
_entity_poly.pdbx_seq_one_letter_code
_entity_poly.pdbx_strand_id
1 'polypeptide(L)'
;PGGALWRTTLTPEGPGLERSAVEPANGTVELSSWGPGAQWLADRLPTLLGEGDDPRGFQAPPVLTATARRFCDWRIGRTDRVLEALIPAILEQKVTGKEAWLGWRTLVREFGEPAPGSAALPRPLMVFPAPEVWAQIPSWRWHQAAVDSKRSQTVLRAVREATTLEEIGEIDRVAAQQRLRQIPGVGVWTAAETVQRATGDPDAVSYRDYHLAQEIVYLFTGDRNGTDEQLARLLLPFAGHRYRIQRLSELSGYQRPRRAPRMTVHDMRTM
;
A
#
# COMPACT_ATOMS: atom_id res chain seq x y z
N PRO A 1 -2.44 -5.28 -20.82
CA PRO A 1 -1.98 -6.04 -22.01
C PRO A 1 -0.52 -5.68 -22.33
N GLY A 2 0.37 -6.67 -22.38
CA GLY A 2 1.79 -6.49 -22.68
C GLY A 2 2.79 -6.85 -21.57
N GLY A 3 2.33 -7.46 -20.45
CA GLY A 3 3.23 -7.98 -19.41
C GLY A 3 4.05 -6.95 -18.62
N ALA A 4 3.94 -5.66 -18.95
CA ALA A 4 4.69 -4.58 -18.33
C ALA A 4 3.87 -3.78 -17.31
N LEU A 5 4.52 -3.39 -16.22
CA LEU A 5 4.00 -2.51 -15.18
C LEU A 5 4.60 -1.12 -15.37
N TRP A 6 3.78 -0.08 -15.15
CA TRP A 6 4.22 1.31 -15.16
C TRP A 6 4.00 1.91 -13.78
N ARG A 7 5.00 2.61 -13.25
CA ARG A 7 4.92 3.31 -11.97
C ARG A 7 5.52 4.70 -12.09
N THR A 8 4.87 5.67 -11.46
CA THR A 8 5.39 7.02 -11.25
C THR A 8 5.67 7.21 -9.78
N THR A 9 6.72 7.96 -9.46
CA THR A 9 7.09 8.30 -8.09
C THR A 9 7.82 9.66 -8.10
N LEU A 10 7.60 10.45 -7.06
CA LEU A 10 8.43 11.61 -6.72
C LEU A 10 9.63 11.12 -5.90
N THR A 11 10.77 10.94 -6.57
CA THR A 11 12.01 10.47 -5.93
C THR A 11 12.74 11.63 -5.24
N PRO A 12 13.76 11.38 -4.40
CA PRO A 12 14.59 12.45 -3.85
C PRO A 12 15.30 13.27 -4.93
N GLU A 13 15.56 12.67 -6.10
CA GLU A 13 16.22 13.28 -7.24
C GLU A 13 15.23 13.98 -8.19
N GLY A 14 13.93 13.95 -7.87
CA GLY A 14 12.85 14.54 -8.66
C GLY A 14 11.90 13.50 -9.27
N PRO A 15 11.00 13.92 -10.18
CA PRO A 15 9.98 13.04 -10.76
C PRO A 15 10.61 11.90 -11.57
N GLY A 16 10.05 10.71 -11.40
CA GLY A 16 10.48 9.52 -12.11
C GLY A 16 9.29 8.74 -12.69
N LEU A 17 9.52 8.18 -13.87
CA LEU A 17 8.67 7.17 -14.49
C LEU A 17 9.49 5.90 -14.67
N GLU A 18 8.92 4.75 -14.34
CA GLU A 18 9.51 3.46 -14.68
C GLU A 18 8.49 2.55 -15.38
N ARG A 19 9.02 1.71 -16.26
CA ARG A 19 8.34 0.58 -16.89
C ARG A 19 9.15 -0.67 -16.60
N SER A 20 8.57 -1.63 -15.90
CA SER A 20 9.18 -2.94 -15.65
C SER A 20 8.44 -4.03 -16.42
N ALA A 21 9.16 -4.97 -17.03
CA ALA A 21 8.60 -6.13 -17.70
C ALA A 21 9.40 -7.38 -17.32
N VAL A 22 8.71 -8.47 -17.07
CA VAL A 22 9.35 -9.76 -16.75
C VAL A 22 9.50 -10.55 -18.04
N GLU A 23 10.72 -11.00 -18.33
CA GLU A 23 11.01 -11.99 -19.38
C GLU A 23 10.59 -13.37 -18.88
N PRO A 24 9.50 -13.98 -19.41
CA PRO A 24 8.97 -15.23 -18.86
C PRO A 24 9.94 -16.41 -18.96
N ALA A 25 10.86 -16.39 -19.93
CA ALA A 25 11.78 -17.50 -20.17
C ALA A 25 12.81 -17.70 -19.05
N ASN A 26 13.24 -16.62 -18.38
CA ASN A 26 14.32 -16.67 -17.39
C ASN A 26 14.07 -15.85 -16.13
N GLY A 27 12.94 -15.13 -16.04
CA GLY A 27 12.59 -14.32 -14.87
C GLY A 27 13.35 -13.00 -14.76
N THR A 28 14.13 -12.61 -15.79
CA THR A 28 14.82 -11.32 -15.81
C THR A 28 13.81 -10.19 -15.86
N VAL A 29 14.01 -9.14 -15.06
CA VAL A 29 13.20 -7.93 -15.10
C VAL A 29 13.93 -6.87 -15.90
N GLU A 30 13.36 -6.48 -17.04
CA GLU A 30 13.81 -5.32 -17.81
C GLU A 30 13.16 -4.06 -17.23
N LEU A 31 13.98 -3.06 -16.94
CA LEU A 31 13.53 -1.74 -16.51
C LEU A 31 13.89 -0.68 -17.54
N SER A 32 12.92 0.13 -17.90
CA SER A 32 13.14 1.43 -18.52
C SER A 32 12.71 2.52 -17.54
N SER A 33 13.56 3.52 -17.30
CA SER A 33 13.24 4.65 -16.43
C SER A 33 13.50 5.99 -17.11
N TRP A 34 12.74 7.01 -16.74
CA TRP A 34 12.79 8.35 -17.34
C TRP A 34 12.71 9.45 -16.28
N GLY A 35 13.30 10.59 -16.61
CA GLY A 35 13.27 11.81 -15.80
C GLY A 35 14.44 11.96 -14.82
N PRO A 36 14.44 13.05 -14.04
CA PRO A 36 15.45 13.29 -13.00
C PRO A 36 15.63 12.12 -12.03
N GLY A 37 14.54 11.43 -11.65
CA GLY A 37 14.58 10.27 -10.75
C GLY A 37 14.92 8.92 -11.41
N ALA A 38 15.33 8.88 -12.68
CA ALA A 38 15.50 7.63 -13.42
C ALA A 38 16.56 6.69 -12.82
N GLN A 39 17.69 7.25 -12.37
CA GLN A 39 18.77 6.47 -11.76
C GLN A 39 18.35 5.92 -10.40
N TRP A 40 17.75 6.76 -9.56
CA TRP A 40 17.20 6.34 -8.28
C TRP A 40 16.22 5.16 -8.41
N LEU A 41 15.34 5.19 -9.42
CA LEU A 41 14.41 4.09 -9.70
C LEU A 41 15.14 2.81 -10.12
N ALA A 42 16.17 2.93 -10.96
CA ALA A 42 16.99 1.78 -11.37
C ALA A 42 17.72 1.13 -10.19
N ASP A 43 18.35 1.95 -9.34
CA ASP A 43 19.09 1.48 -8.16
C ASP A 43 18.16 0.83 -7.12
N ARG A 44 16.88 1.24 -7.08
CA ARG A 44 15.89 0.72 -6.13
C ARG A 44 15.04 -0.42 -6.68
N LEU A 45 15.18 -0.79 -7.96
CA LEU A 45 14.40 -1.89 -8.54
C LEU A 45 14.53 -3.20 -7.76
N PRO A 46 15.73 -3.67 -7.33
CA PRO A 46 15.84 -4.90 -6.55
C PRO A 46 15.05 -4.82 -5.23
N THR A 47 15.11 -3.68 -4.55
CA THR A 47 14.37 -3.42 -3.31
C THR A 47 12.85 -3.38 -3.54
N LEU A 48 12.40 -2.78 -4.64
CA LEU A 48 11.00 -2.78 -5.06
C LEU A 48 10.49 -4.20 -5.34
N LEU A 49 11.35 -5.07 -5.87
CA LEU A 49 11.06 -6.48 -6.13
C LEU A 49 11.24 -7.38 -4.89
N GLY A 50 11.67 -6.83 -3.76
CA GLY A 50 11.75 -7.52 -2.47
C GLY A 50 13.08 -8.20 -2.18
N GLU A 51 14.19 -7.71 -2.72
CA GLU A 51 15.55 -8.19 -2.38
C GLU A 51 15.83 -8.17 -0.86
N GLY A 52 15.29 -7.18 -0.15
CA GLY A 52 15.43 -7.04 1.31
C GLY A 52 14.50 -7.95 2.14
N ASP A 53 13.61 -8.73 1.51
CA ASP A 53 12.69 -9.62 2.20
C ASP A 53 13.31 -11.01 2.40
N ASP A 54 13.57 -11.36 3.66
CA ASP A 54 14.13 -12.65 4.06
C ASP A 54 13.02 -13.60 4.55
N PRO A 55 12.64 -14.63 3.77
CA PRO A 55 11.66 -15.62 4.19
C PRO A 55 12.24 -16.72 5.08
N ARG A 56 13.54 -16.73 5.37
CA ARG A 56 14.15 -17.79 6.21
C ARG A 56 13.50 -17.82 7.58
N GLY A 57 13.22 -19.03 8.07
CA GLY A 57 12.50 -19.23 9.33
C GLY A 57 10.97 -19.18 9.22
N PHE A 58 10.42 -18.71 8.09
CA PHE A 58 8.98 -18.78 7.86
C PHE A 58 8.52 -20.22 7.63
N GLN A 59 7.58 -20.68 8.47
CA GLN A 59 6.91 -21.96 8.31
C GLN A 59 5.42 -21.72 8.03
N ALA A 60 4.99 -22.07 6.82
CA ALA A 60 3.59 -21.91 6.44
C ALA A 60 2.70 -22.88 7.27
N PRO A 61 1.58 -22.41 7.85
CA PRO A 61 0.64 -23.28 8.52
C PRO A 61 -0.01 -24.26 7.54
N PRO A 62 -0.54 -25.41 8.00
CA PRO A 62 -1.13 -26.43 7.14
C PRO A 62 -2.11 -25.86 6.10
N VAL A 63 -3.00 -24.97 6.54
CA VAL A 63 -4.02 -24.33 5.69
C VAL A 63 -3.44 -23.46 4.55
N LEU A 64 -2.22 -22.94 4.69
CA LEU A 64 -1.54 -22.12 3.68
C LEU A 64 -0.45 -22.88 2.93
N THR A 65 -0.23 -24.18 3.18
CA THR A 65 0.86 -24.95 2.56
C THR A 65 0.81 -24.91 1.04
N ALA A 66 -0.37 -25.14 0.46
CA ALA A 66 -0.55 -25.12 -0.99
C ALA A 66 -0.28 -23.74 -1.59
N THR A 67 -0.75 -22.68 -0.93
CA THR A 67 -0.51 -21.29 -1.35
C THR A 67 0.95 -20.92 -1.23
N ALA A 68 1.61 -21.25 -0.13
CA ALA A 68 3.04 -21.00 0.07
C ALA A 68 3.91 -21.73 -0.97
N ARG A 69 3.51 -22.94 -1.39
CA ARG A 69 4.18 -23.66 -2.49
C ARG A 69 3.93 -22.98 -3.84
N ARG A 70 2.70 -22.55 -4.11
CA ARG A 70 2.34 -21.86 -5.36
C ARG A 70 3.03 -20.50 -5.50
N PHE A 71 3.27 -19.82 -4.39
CA PHE A 71 3.88 -18.49 -4.32
C PHE A 71 5.21 -18.52 -3.56
N CYS A 72 6.03 -19.55 -3.75
CA CYS A 72 7.31 -19.71 -3.04
C CYS A 72 8.33 -18.60 -3.34
N ASP A 73 8.26 -18.05 -4.55
CA ASP A 73 9.12 -16.95 -5.01
C ASP A 73 8.54 -15.57 -4.72
N TRP A 74 7.34 -15.49 -4.13
CA TRP A 74 6.77 -14.20 -3.74
C TRP A 74 7.62 -13.55 -2.63
N ARG A 75 7.87 -12.26 -2.80
CA ARG A 75 8.62 -11.41 -1.87
C ARG A 75 7.81 -10.16 -1.54
N ILE A 76 8.07 -9.63 -0.35
CA ILE A 76 7.54 -8.33 0.07
C ILE A 76 8.47 -7.25 -0.46
N GLY A 77 8.03 -6.59 -1.52
CA GLY A 77 8.70 -5.40 -2.04
C GLY A 77 8.48 -4.18 -1.16
N ARG A 78 9.31 -3.15 -1.36
CA ARG A 78 9.09 -1.85 -0.72
C ARG A 78 9.38 -0.69 -1.67
N THR A 79 8.58 0.36 -1.58
CA THR A 79 8.70 1.53 -2.46
C THR A 79 9.74 2.53 -1.99
N ASP A 80 10.19 2.44 -0.73
CA ASP A 80 11.03 3.42 -0.04
C ASP A 80 10.44 4.85 -0.09
N ARG A 81 9.12 4.99 -0.29
CA ARG A 81 8.38 6.27 -0.33
C ARG A 81 7.25 6.23 0.68
N VAL A 82 7.44 6.85 1.84
CA VAL A 82 6.51 6.74 2.97
C VAL A 82 5.27 7.60 2.74
N LEU A 83 5.43 8.84 2.29
CA LEU A 83 4.28 9.72 2.07
C LEU A 83 3.39 9.21 0.93
N GLU A 84 3.99 8.65 -0.13
CA GLU A 84 3.26 8.03 -1.25
C GLU A 84 2.44 6.81 -0.83
N ALA A 85 2.86 6.07 0.21
CA ALA A 85 2.09 4.97 0.78
C ALA A 85 1.05 5.44 1.81
N LEU A 86 1.40 6.45 2.61
CA LEU A 86 0.59 6.93 3.73
C LEU A 86 -0.66 7.69 3.27
N ILE A 87 -0.55 8.56 2.26
CA ILE A 87 -1.69 9.35 1.79
C ILE A 87 -2.83 8.44 1.28
N PRO A 88 -2.61 7.48 0.35
CA PRO A 88 -3.65 6.52 -0.03
C PRO A 88 -4.24 5.77 1.16
N ALA A 89 -3.42 5.31 2.10
CA ALA A 89 -3.90 4.62 3.30
C ALA A 89 -4.80 5.51 4.18
N ILE A 90 -4.53 6.82 4.28
CA ILE A 90 -5.43 7.76 4.96
C ILE A 90 -6.73 7.92 4.16
N LEU A 91 -6.65 8.02 2.83
CA LEU A 91 -7.82 8.19 1.96
C LEU A 91 -8.76 6.98 2.01
N GLU A 92 -8.25 5.78 2.28
CA GLU A 92 -9.03 4.54 2.39
C GLU A 92 -9.80 4.39 3.71
N GLN A 93 -9.54 5.22 4.71
CA GLN A 93 -10.17 5.11 6.02
C GLN A 93 -11.71 5.22 5.94
N LYS A 94 -12.40 4.16 6.40
CA LYS A 94 -13.86 4.09 6.56
C LYS A 94 -14.68 4.30 5.28
N VAL A 95 -14.08 4.14 4.11
CA VAL A 95 -14.75 4.21 2.80
C VAL A 95 -14.48 2.94 2.00
N THR A 96 -15.20 2.75 0.90
CA THR A 96 -14.87 1.66 -0.02
C THR A 96 -13.59 1.97 -0.78
N GLY A 97 -12.82 0.93 -1.14
CA GLY A 97 -11.62 1.11 -1.97
C GLY A 97 -11.89 1.79 -3.32
N LYS A 98 -13.11 1.68 -3.86
CA LYS A 98 -13.52 2.39 -5.09
C LYS A 98 -13.60 3.90 -4.87
N GLU A 99 -14.15 4.34 -3.75
CA GLU A 99 -14.26 5.76 -3.40
C GLU A 99 -12.87 6.35 -3.10
N ALA A 100 -12.08 5.64 -2.31
CA ALA A 100 -10.70 6.03 -2.01
C ALA A 100 -9.86 6.18 -3.28
N TRP A 101 -9.94 5.19 -4.18
CA TRP A 101 -9.23 5.24 -5.46
C TRP A 101 -9.71 6.38 -6.36
N LEU A 102 -11.02 6.67 -6.38
CA LEU A 102 -11.55 7.81 -7.12
C LEU A 102 -11.01 9.12 -6.57
N GLY A 103 -10.99 9.30 -5.25
CA GLY A 103 -10.45 10.49 -4.60
C GLY A 103 -8.96 10.66 -4.87
N TRP A 104 -8.18 9.61 -4.64
CA TRP A 104 -6.75 9.55 -4.97
C TRP A 104 -6.48 9.94 -6.42
N ARG A 105 -7.14 9.27 -7.37
CA ARG A 105 -6.96 9.53 -8.81
C ARG A 105 -7.34 10.96 -9.18
N THR A 106 -8.37 11.52 -8.56
CA THR A 106 -8.80 12.90 -8.82
C THR A 106 -7.73 13.88 -8.36
N LEU A 107 -7.24 13.73 -7.13
CA LEU A 107 -6.22 14.60 -6.54
C LEU A 107 -4.88 14.51 -7.30
N VAL A 108 -4.39 13.29 -7.57
CA VAL A 108 -3.12 13.11 -8.30
C VAL A 108 -3.21 13.60 -9.75
N ARG A 109 -4.37 13.48 -10.40
CA ARG A 109 -4.54 14.01 -11.77
C ARG A 109 -4.59 15.53 -11.84
N GLU A 110 -5.16 16.16 -10.82
CA GLU A 110 -5.31 17.60 -10.80
C GLU A 110 -4.06 18.31 -10.28
N PHE A 111 -3.43 17.76 -9.24
CA PHE A 111 -2.33 18.40 -8.52
C PHE A 111 -0.97 17.75 -8.77
N GLY A 112 -0.92 16.61 -9.47
CA GLY A 112 0.33 16.01 -9.91
C GLY A 112 0.85 16.68 -11.18
N GLU A 113 2.13 16.45 -11.48
CA GLU A 113 2.75 16.88 -12.73
C GLU A 113 2.83 15.72 -13.73
N PRO A 114 2.79 15.97 -15.04
CA PRO A 114 2.97 14.92 -16.05
C PRO A 114 4.32 14.21 -15.87
N ALA A 115 4.29 12.89 -15.85
CA ALA A 115 5.49 12.10 -15.65
C ALA A 115 6.45 12.24 -16.85
N PRO A 116 7.76 12.33 -16.59
CA PRO A 116 8.76 12.40 -17.64
C PRO A 116 8.67 11.17 -18.54
N GLY A 117 8.78 11.36 -19.87
CA GLY A 117 8.66 10.26 -20.84
C GLY A 117 7.24 9.74 -21.07
N SER A 118 6.21 10.24 -20.36
CA SER A 118 4.83 9.79 -20.52
C SER A 118 4.07 10.41 -21.70
N ALA A 119 4.67 11.38 -22.42
CA ALA A 119 4.02 12.11 -23.50
C ALA A 119 3.58 11.22 -24.68
N ALA A 120 4.27 10.10 -24.91
CA ALA A 120 3.93 9.13 -25.95
C ALA A 120 2.80 8.15 -25.53
N LEU A 121 2.37 8.18 -24.26
CA LEU A 121 1.29 7.32 -23.78
C LEU A 121 -0.08 7.90 -24.16
N PRO A 122 -1.11 7.07 -24.43
CA PRO A 122 -2.46 7.55 -24.78
C PRO A 122 -3.08 8.48 -23.75
N ARG A 123 -2.66 8.36 -22.49
CA ARG A 123 -2.92 9.33 -21.43
C ARG A 123 -1.62 9.49 -20.63
N PRO A 124 -1.16 10.72 -20.39
CA PRO A 124 0.02 10.94 -19.57
C PRO A 124 -0.22 10.38 -18.17
N LEU A 125 0.82 9.74 -17.63
CA LEU A 125 0.84 9.36 -16.22
C LEU A 125 1.22 10.59 -15.40
N MET A 126 0.75 10.64 -14.16
CA MET A 126 0.97 11.79 -13.29
C MET A 126 1.87 11.35 -12.14
N VAL A 127 2.84 12.18 -11.79
CA VAL A 127 3.70 11.98 -10.62
C VAL A 127 2.95 12.41 -9.38
N PHE A 128 3.25 11.75 -8.26
CA PHE A 128 2.76 12.14 -6.95
C PHE A 128 3.05 13.64 -6.67
N PRO A 129 2.06 14.43 -6.21
CA PRO A 129 2.29 15.84 -5.91
C PRO A 129 3.34 16.01 -4.82
N ALA A 130 4.18 17.05 -4.93
CA ALA A 130 5.13 17.40 -3.88
C ALA A 130 4.41 17.77 -2.56
N PRO A 131 5.04 17.60 -1.39
CA PRO A 131 4.44 17.97 -0.10
C PRO A 131 3.89 19.40 -0.07
N GLU A 132 4.59 20.36 -0.69
CA GLU A 132 4.19 21.76 -0.76
C GLU A 132 2.90 21.95 -1.56
N VAL A 133 2.68 21.13 -2.57
CA VAL A 133 1.47 21.13 -3.39
C VAL A 133 0.31 20.54 -2.60
N TRP A 134 0.51 19.41 -1.93
CA TRP A 134 -0.50 18.82 -1.04
C TRP A 134 -0.96 19.80 0.03
N ALA A 135 -0.04 20.55 0.63
CA ALA A 135 -0.32 21.54 1.65
C ALA A 135 -1.18 22.71 1.16
N GLN A 136 -1.16 22.98 -0.15
CA GLN A 136 -1.87 24.09 -0.79
C GLN A 136 -3.21 23.70 -1.42
N ILE A 137 -3.58 22.41 -1.42
CA ILE A 137 -4.87 21.96 -1.99
C ILE A 137 -6.03 22.62 -1.24
N PRO A 138 -6.85 23.45 -1.90
CA PRO A 138 -7.98 24.11 -1.26
C PRO A 138 -8.99 23.11 -0.68
N SER A 139 -9.61 23.43 0.45
CA SER A 139 -10.58 22.56 1.13
C SER A 139 -11.70 22.04 0.21
N TRP A 140 -12.23 22.89 -0.67
CA TRP A 140 -13.29 22.53 -1.62
C TRP A 140 -12.86 21.48 -2.66
N ARG A 141 -11.57 21.36 -2.98
CA ARG A 141 -11.06 20.34 -3.88
C ARG A 141 -11.01 18.95 -3.25
N TRP A 142 -10.73 18.88 -1.94
CA TRP A 142 -10.88 17.63 -1.18
C TRP A 142 -12.32 17.13 -1.21
N HIS A 143 -13.30 18.03 -1.00
CA HIS A 143 -14.71 17.68 -1.08
C HIS A 143 -15.13 17.20 -2.48
N GLN A 144 -14.67 17.86 -3.55
CA GLN A 144 -14.94 17.40 -4.92
C GLN A 144 -14.34 16.02 -5.23
N ALA A 145 -13.21 15.70 -4.59
CA ALA A 145 -12.60 14.37 -4.62
C ALA A 145 -13.28 13.34 -3.69
N ALA A 146 -14.42 13.66 -3.06
CA ALA A 146 -15.11 12.83 -2.08
C ALA A 146 -14.26 12.47 -0.85
N VAL A 147 -13.34 13.36 -0.47
CA VAL A 147 -12.51 13.26 0.73
C VAL A 147 -13.06 14.19 1.80
N ASP A 148 -13.48 13.62 2.94
CA ASP A 148 -13.98 14.39 4.07
C ASP A 148 -12.87 15.18 4.79
N SER A 149 -13.30 16.14 5.61
CA SER A 149 -12.41 17.02 6.36
C SER A 149 -11.49 16.28 7.32
N LYS A 150 -11.91 15.14 7.89
CA LYS A 150 -11.08 14.38 8.83
C LYS A 150 -9.91 13.72 8.10
N ARG A 151 -10.16 13.08 6.96
CA ARG A 151 -9.11 12.47 6.13
C ARG A 151 -8.18 13.54 5.54
N SER A 152 -8.71 14.60 4.96
CA SER A 152 -7.86 15.67 4.39
C SER A 152 -6.99 16.35 5.45
N GLN A 153 -7.52 16.65 6.64
CA GLN A 153 -6.70 17.19 7.73
C GLN A 153 -5.62 16.21 8.21
N THR A 154 -5.88 14.90 8.15
CA THR A 154 -4.88 13.87 8.50
C THR A 154 -3.77 13.84 7.45
N VAL A 155 -4.12 13.92 6.16
CA VAL A 155 -3.13 14.09 5.07
C VAL A 155 -2.29 15.34 5.29
N LEU A 156 -2.91 16.49 5.56
CA LEU A 156 -2.20 17.75 5.78
C LEU A 156 -1.27 17.70 7.02
N ARG A 157 -1.62 16.92 8.06
CA ARG A 157 -0.72 16.66 9.19
C ARG A 157 0.48 15.81 8.78
N ALA A 158 0.26 14.74 8.01
CA ALA A 158 1.35 13.90 7.50
C ALA A 158 2.30 14.67 6.58
N VAL A 159 1.75 15.49 5.69
CA VAL A 159 2.51 16.33 4.74
C VAL A 159 3.45 17.31 5.45
N ARG A 160 3.05 17.87 6.60
CA ARG A 160 3.94 18.74 7.39
C ARG A 160 5.17 18.04 7.95
N GLU A 161 5.07 16.73 8.15
CA GLU A 161 6.15 15.87 8.65
C GLU A 161 6.83 15.11 7.50
N ALA A 162 6.63 15.49 6.23
CA ALA A 162 7.05 14.70 5.05
C ALA A 162 8.53 14.30 5.10
N THR A 163 9.45 15.25 5.30
CA THR A 163 10.90 14.99 5.36
C THR A 163 11.23 13.95 6.43
N THR A 164 10.71 14.14 7.63
CA THR A 164 10.90 13.23 8.77
C THR A 164 10.24 11.87 8.57
N LEU A 165 9.17 11.79 7.78
CA LEU A 165 8.49 10.53 7.48
C LEU A 165 9.28 9.70 6.47
N GLU A 166 9.97 10.32 5.51
CA GLU A 166 10.80 9.57 4.56
C GLU A 166 11.99 8.87 5.24
N GLU A 167 12.46 9.37 6.40
CA GLU A 167 13.48 8.73 7.24
C GLU A 167 12.99 7.41 7.90
N ILE A 168 11.69 7.11 7.87
CA ILE A 168 11.14 5.90 8.50
C ILE A 168 11.67 4.61 7.86
N GLY A 169 12.09 4.66 6.61
CA GLY A 169 12.73 3.51 5.95
C GLY A 169 14.05 3.06 6.60
N GLU A 170 14.67 3.90 7.43
CA GLU A 170 15.99 3.69 8.00
C GLU A 170 15.96 3.24 9.48
N ILE A 171 14.79 3.25 10.11
CA ILE A 171 14.63 2.91 11.53
C ILE A 171 14.00 1.53 11.73
N ASP A 172 14.08 1.00 12.96
CA ASP A 172 13.44 -0.27 13.30
C ASP A 172 11.91 -0.25 13.07
N ARG A 173 11.36 -1.41 12.70
CA ARG A 173 9.95 -1.62 12.33
C ARG A 173 8.97 -1.16 13.41
N VAL A 174 9.29 -1.39 14.68
CA VAL A 174 8.43 -0.97 15.80
C VAL A 174 8.44 0.55 15.92
N ALA A 175 9.62 1.17 15.81
CA ALA A 175 9.77 2.62 15.85
C ALA A 175 9.06 3.30 14.67
N ALA A 176 9.14 2.70 13.47
CA ALA A 176 8.43 3.15 12.27
C ALA A 176 6.92 3.26 12.50
N GLN A 177 6.28 2.19 12.98
CA GLN A 177 4.84 2.18 13.26
C GLN A 177 4.47 3.15 14.38
N GLN A 178 5.30 3.27 15.43
CA GLN A 178 5.08 4.24 16.50
C GLN A 178 5.13 5.68 16.00
N ARG A 179 6.12 6.03 15.17
CA ARG A 179 6.27 7.38 14.59
C ARG A 179 5.07 7.75 13.72
N LEU A 180 4.61 6.85 12.85
CA LEU A 180 3.39 7.06 12.04
C LEU A 180 2.17 7.32 12.91
N ARG A 181 2.01 6.56 14.00
CA ARG A 181 0.88 6.68 14.92
C ARG A 181 0.90 7.93 15.80
N GLN A 182 2.00 8.68 15.84
CA GLN A 182 2.01 9.99 16.48
C GLN A 182 1.23 11.04 15.69
N ILE A 183 0.98 10.80 14.39
CA ILE A 183 0.16 11.69 13.56
C ILE A 183 -1.31 11.51 13.96
N PRO A 184 -1.99 12.57 14.45
CA PRO A 184 -3.41 12.48 14.77
C PRO A 184 -4.24 12.06 13.54
N GLY A 185 -5.00 10.96 13.68
CA GLY A 185 -5.78 10.36 12.59
C GLY A 185 -5.12 9.13 11.94
N VAL A 186 -3.86 8.82 12.27
CA VAL A 186 -3.18 7.59 11.83
C VAL A 186 -3.27 6.53 12.93
N GLY A 187 -4.08 5.49 12.68
CA GLY A 187 -4.25 4.36 13.60
C GLY A 187 -3.36 3.17 13.24
N VAL A 188 -3.53 2.06 13.98
CA VAL A 188 -2.79 0.80 13.76
C VAL A 188 -2.94 0.27 12.33
N TRP A 189 -4.15 0.33 11.78
CA TRP A 189 -4.44 -0.12 10.42
C TRP A 189 -3.68 0.71 9.37
N THR A 190 -3.82 2.05 9.40
CA THR A 190 -3.15 2.94 8.44
C THR A 190 -1.62 2.86 8.56
N ALA A 191 -1.09 2.76 9.78
CA ALA A 191 0.34 2.59 9.98
C ALA A 191 0.85 1.27 9.37
N ALA A 192 0.13 0.16 9.59
CA ALA A 192 0.46 -1.14 9.01
C ALA A 192 0.44 -1.10 7.47
N GLU A 193 -0.66 -0.63 6.86
CA GLU A 193 -0.78 -0.49 5.41
C GLU A 193 0.35 0.35 4.79
N THR A 194 0.81 1.38 5.52
CA THR A 194 1.91 2.24 5.10
C THR A 194 3.24 1.49 5.13
N VAL A 195 3.63 0.88 6.25
CA VAL A 195 4.95 0.23 6.38
C VAL A 195 5.05 -1.04 5.54
N GLN A 196 3.95 -1.75 5.32
CA GLN A 196 3.92 -2.90 4.39
C GLN A 196 4.40 -2.51 2.99
N ARG A 197 3.99 -1.33 2.50
CA ARG A 197 4.31 -0.86 1.13
C ARG A 197 5.60 -0.03 1.10
N ALA A 198 5.79 0.85 2.07
CA ALA A 198 6.92 1.78 2.08
C ALA A 198 8.22 1.12 2.54
N THR A 199 8.17 0.25 3.54
CA THR A 199 9.36 -0.35 4.16
C THR A 199 9.44 -1.87 4.01
N GLY A 200 8.36 -2.51 3.52
CA GLY A 200 8.29 -3.95 3.31
C GLY A 200 8.17 -4.74 4.60
N ASP A 201 7.55 -4.17 5.64
CA ASP A 201 7.45 -4.82 6.96
C ASP A 201 6.67 -6.16 6.88
N PRO A 202 7.34 -7.31 7.10
CA PRO A 202 6.72 -8.63 7.02
C PRO A 202 5.88 -8.99 8.25
N ASP A 203 5.84 -8.14 9.28
CA ASP A 203 5.11 -8.39 10.53
C ASP A 203 3.97 -7.38 10.82
N ALA A 204 3.85 -6.34 10.01
CA ALA A 204 2.81 -5.32 10.16
C ALA A 204 1.44 -5.81 9.70
N VAL A 205 0.63 -6.37 10.60
CA VAL A 205 -0.74 -6.82 10.28
C VAL A 205 -1.72 -5.64 10.27
N SER A 206 -2.62 -5.61 9.28
CA SER A 206 -3.67 -4.59 9.16
C SER A 206 -4.83 -4.82 10.14
N TYR A 207 -4.55 -4.90 11.44
CA TYR A 207 -5.58 -5.05 12.48
C TYR A 207 -6.65 -3.97 12.38
N ARG A 208 -7.90 -4.31 12.73
CA ARG A 208 -9.10 -3.46 12.59
C ARG A 208 -9.52 -3.20 11.14
N ASP A 209 -8.95 -3.93 10.19
CA ASP A 209 -9.54 -4.04 8.87
C ASP A 209 -10.92 -4.70 8.97
N TYR A 210 -11.85 -4.22 8.15
CA TYR A 210 -13.26 -4.62 8.22
C TYR A 210 -13.49 -6.10 7.89
N HIS A 211 -12.60 -6.73 7.13
CA HIS A 211 -12.75 -8.10 6.67
C HIS A 211 -11.65 -9.04 7.17
N LEU A 212 -10.42 -8.53 7.37
CA LEU A 212 -9.23 -9.33 7.63
C LEU A 212 -9.41 -10.37 8.75
N ALA A 213 -9.83 -9.94 9.94
CA ALA A 213 -9.97 -10.84 11.08
C ALA A 213 -10.99 -11.97 10.82
N GLN A 214 -12.13 -11.63 10.21
CA GLN A 214 -13.15 -12.62 9.88
C GLN A 214 -12.70 -13.58 8.78
N GLU A 215 -11.88 -13.12 7.83
CA GLU A 215 -11.39 -13.96 6.73
C GLU A 215 -10.28 -14.90 7.19
N ILE A 216 -9.27 -14.40 7.90
CA ILE A 216 -8.12 -15.20 8.34
C ILE A 216 -8.54 -16.16 9.46
N VAL A 217 -9.32 -15.72 10.45
CA VAL A 217 -9.78 -16.64 11.50
C VAL A 217 -10.64 -17.75 10.88
N TYR A 218 -11.55 -17.41 9.96
CA TYR A 218 -12.35 -18.41 9.27
C TYR A 218 -11.51 -19.39 8.46
N LEU A 219 -10.49 -18.90 7.74
CA LEU A 219 -9.55 -19.76 7.00
C LEU A 219 -8.90 -20.78 7.93
N PHE A 220 -8.43 -20.38 9.10
CA PHE A 220 -7.68 -21.26 10.01
C PHE A 220 -8.57 -22.16 10.87
N THR A 221 -9.76 -21.73 11.24
CA THR A 221 -10.58 -22.41 12.26
C THR A 221 -11.97 -22.80 11.79
N GLY A 222 -12.44 -22.26 10.66
CA GLY A 222 -13.84 -22.35 10.24
C GLY A 222 -14.79 -21.45 11.03
N ASP A 223 -14.31 -20.70 12.03
CA ASP A 223 -15.13 -19.77 12.81
C ASP A 223 -15.41 -18.51 11.98
N ARG A 224 -16.69 -18.21 11.79
CA ARG A 224 -17.15 -17.09 10.96
C ARG A 224 -17.13 -15.77 11.71
N ASN A 225 -17.04 -15.77 13.03
CA ASN A 225 -17.12 -14.56 13.86
C ASN A 225 -15.74 -14.13 14.39
N GLY A 226 -14.71 -14.28 13.56
CA GLY A 226 -13.34 -13.89 13.89
C GLY A 226 -13.20 -12.45 14.38
N THR A 227 -12.56 -12.27 15.53
CA THR A 227 -12.21 -10.97 16.10
C THR A 227 -10.72 -10.65 15.93
N ASP A 228 -10.34 -9.37 16.04
CA ASP A 228 -8.92 -8.96 16.02
C ASP A 228 -8.13 -9.62 17.15
N GLU A 229 -8.72 -9.88 18.31
CA GLU A 229 -8.05 -10.57 19.42
C GLU A 229 -7.80 -12.05 19.10
N GLN A 230 -8.74 -12.70 18.43
CA GLN A 230 -8.53 -14.07 17.94
C GLN A 230 -7.47 -14.10 16.85
N LEU A 231 -7.52 -13.16 15.90
CA LEU A 231 -6.50 -13.01 14.86
C LEU A 231 -5.11 -12.80 15.47
N ALA A 232 -4.98 -11.89 16.44
CA ALA A 232 -3.73 -11.63 17.13
C ALA A 232 -3.17 -12.88 17.81
N ARG A 233 -4.01 -13.65 18.53
CA ARG A 233 -3.60 -14.92 19.15
C ARG A 233 -3.17 -15.96 18.12
N LEU A 234 -3.92 -16.11 17.03
CA LEU A 234 -3.62 -17.02 15.93
C LEU A 234 -2.28 -16.70 15.28
N LEU A 235 -1.94 -15.41 15.16
CA LEU A 235 -0.73 -14.93 14.52
C LEU A 235 0.51 -14.92 15.44
N LEU A 236 0.37 -15.20 16.75
CA LEU A 236 1.50 -15.23 17.69
C LEU A 236 2.68 -16.12 17.23
N PRO A 237 2.47 -17.36 16.74
CA PRO A 237 3.56 -18.25 16.34
C PRO A 237 4.33 -17.77 15.09
N PHE A 238 3.79 -16.82 14.34
CA PHE A 238 4.36 -16.32 13.08
C PHE A 238 5.04 -14.96 13.25
N ALA A 239 5.50 -14.63 14.47
CA ALA A 239 6.20 -13.38 14.75
C ALA A 239 7.38 -13.17 13.77
N GLY A 240 7.48 -11.97 13.20
CA GLY A 240 8.41 -11.62 12.13
C GLY A 240 7.84 -11.87 10.71
N HIS A 241 6.70 -12.56 10.59
CA HIS A 241 6.07 -12.93 9.32
C HIS A 241 4.54 -12.82 9.35
N ARG A 242 3.94 -12.09 10.29
CA ARG A 242 2.48 -12.04 10.42
C ARG A 242 1.79 -11.38 9.23
N TYR A 243 2.40 -10.35 8.63
CA TYR A 243 1.89 -9.77 7.38
C TYR A 243 2.02 -10.76 6.21
N ARG A 244 3.08 -11.57 6.19
CA ARG A 244 3.22 -12.66 5.19
C ARG A 244 2.08 -13.68 5.30
N ILE A 245 1.62 -14.03 6.50
CA ILE A 245 0.41 -14.86 6.68
C ILE A 245 -0.82 -14.16 6.10
N GLN A 246 -1.01 -12.87 6.38
CA GLN A 246 -2.09 -12.08 5.80
C GLN A 246 -2.05 -12.12 4.26
N ARG A 247 -0.90 -11.82 3.65
CA ARG A 247 -0.75 -11.82 2.19
C ARG A 247 -0.94 -13.19 1.56
N LEU A 248 -0.42 -14.25 2.14
CA LEU A 248 -0.68 -15.62 1.66
C LEU A 248 -2.15 -16.01 1.83
N SER A 249 -2.84 -15.53 2.87
CA SER A 249 -4.28 -15.74 3.02
C SER A 249 -5.06 -15.06 1.90
N GLU A 250 -4.73 -13.82 1.55
CA GLU A 250 -5.33 -13.09 0.42
C GLU A 250 -5.04 -13.79 -0.93
N LEU A 251 -3.79 -14.21 -1.16
CA LEU A 251 -3.36 -14.91 -2.38
C LEU A 251 -3.96 -16.31 -2.54
N SER A 252 -4.43 -16.93 -1.45
CA SER A 252 -5.09 -18.24 -1.51
C SER A 252 -6.38 -18.20 -2.34
N GLY A 253 -6.99 -17.03 -2.49
CA GLY A 253 -8.31 -16.87 -3.11
C GLY A 253 -9.45 -17.46 -2.27
N TYR A 254 -9.16 -17.95 -1.07
CA TYR A 254 -10.17 -18.49 -0.17
C TYR A 254 -11.06 -17.36 0.35
N GLN A 255 -12.37 -17.51 0.16
CA GLN A 255 -13.34 -16.52 0.60
C GLN A 255 -14.28 -17.16 1.62
N ARG A 256 -14.47 -16.48 2.75
CA ARG A 256 -15.53 -16.82 3.68
C ARG A 256 -16.88 -16.72 2.95
N PRO A 257 -17.75 -17.76 3.00
CA PRO A 257 -19.03 -17.73 2.29
C PRO A 257 -19.88 -16.53 2.72
N ARG A 258 -20.56 -15.87 1.79
CA ARG A 258 -21.36 -14.65 2.07
C ARG A 258 -22.65 -14.95 2.83
N ARG A 259 -23.11 -13.99 3.65
CA ARG A 259 -24.47 -14.00 4.27
C ARG A 259 -25.51 -13.22 3.45
N ALA A 260 -25.10 -12.20 2.69
CA ALA A 260 -26.00 -11.28 1.98
C ALA A 260 -25.33 -10.66 0.73
N PRO A 261 -26.09 -10.06 -0.20
CA PRO A 261 -25.58 -9.33 -1.37
C PRO A 261 -24.69 -8.12 -0.99
N ARG A 262 -23.88 -7.61 -1.93
CA ARG A 262 -22.99 -6.44 -1.71
C ARG A 262 -23.80 -5.21 -1.26
N MET A 263 -23.33 -4.52 -0.22
CA MET A 263 -23.82 -3.18 0.13
C MET A 263 -23.70 -2.24 -1.07
N THR A 264 -24.79 -1.55 -1.38
CA THR A 264 -24.84 -0.50 -2.41
C THR A 264 -24.03 0.70 -1.92
N VAL A 265 -23.17 1.26 -2.78
CA VAL A 265 -22.41 2.48 -2.47
C VAL A 265 -23.40 3.64 -2.40
N HIS A 266 -23.43 4.37 -1.28
CA HIS A 266 -24.27 5.56 -1.13
C HIS A 266 -23.58 6.76 -1.78
N ASP A 267 -24.23 7.40 -2.74
CA ASP A 267 -23.72 8.62 -3.36
C ASP A 267 -23.89 9.81 -2.39
N MET A 268 -22.77 10.33 -1.89
CA MET A 268 -22.74 11.48 -0.98
C MET A 268 -22.68 12.82 -1.72
N ARG A 269 -22.71 12.86 -3.06
CA ARG A 269 -22.64 14.09 -3.86
C ARG A 269 -23.95 14.89 -3.93
N THR A 270 -25.00 14.40 -3.29
CA THR A 270 -26.35 15.01 -3.30
C THR A 270 -26.84 15.43 -1.92
N MET A 271 -25.94 15.59 -0.94
CA MET A 271 -26.24 16.17 0.39
C MET A 271 -25.60 17.55 0.54
#